data_AF-A0A7W7PJC4-F1
#
_entry.id   AF-A0A7W7PJC4-F1
#
_cell.length_a   1.000
_cell.length_b   1.000
_cell.length_c   1.000
_cell.angle_alpha   90.00
_cell.angle_beta   90.00
_cell.angle_gamma   90.00
#
_symmetry.space_group_name_H-M   'P 1'
#
loop_
_entity.id
_entity.type
_entity.pdbx_description
1 polymer ?
#
loop_
_entity_poly.entity_id
_entity_poly.type
_entity_poly.pdbx_seq_one_letter_code
_entity_poly.pdbx_strand_id
1 'polypeptide(L)'
;MHRVRITLVGLAAALAPLVMPGHAAGAALGEQDGIDACVMGTKLAGFAKDRSGEHRTDDAVHAVALAMAESGCRHLAAHQNPPANPDTDFATWDLGAWQINDRWHPEVYDHDEGVVTDENWQDMAWSAREAYALANEHGGRGGRGWSAWSTWRAGTYKQFLKQAREAVYRNWSRADL
;
A
#
# COMPACT_ATOMS: atom_id res chain seq x y z
N MET A 1 39.70 -65.15 18.70
CA MET A 1 38.64 -65.06 17.67
C MET A 1 37.78 -63.84 17.98
N HIS A 2 37.72 -62.89 17.05
CA HIS A 2 37.17 -61.54 17.23
C HIS A 2 35.64 -61.54 17.37
N ARG A 3 35.11 -60.74 18.30
CA ARG A 3 33.72 -60.28 18.28
C ARG A 3 33.70 -58.76 18.10
N VAL A 4 33.18 -58.34 16.95
CA VAL A 4 33.04 -56.96 16.51
C VAL A 4 31.99 -56.28 17.40
N ARG A 5 32.32 -55.10 17.95
CA ARG A 5 31.37 -54.19 18.59
C ARG A 5 30.81 -53.26 17.52
N ILE A 6 29.51 -53.32 17.25
CA ILE A 6 28.80 -52.31 16.47
C ILE A 6 28.10 -51.39 17.46
N THR A 7 28.63 -50.18 17.63
CA THR A 7 27.96 -49.12 18.38
C THR A 7 27.26 -48.23 17.37
N LEU A 8 25.92 -48.23 17.40
CA LEU A 8 25.09 -47.25 16.69
C LEU A 8 25.29 -45.87 17.33
N VAL A 9 25.88 -44.93 16.57
CA VAL A 9 25.86 -43.51 16.93
C VAL A 9 24.56 -42.93 16.39
N GLY A 10 23.57 -42.75 17.28
CA GLY A 10 22.36 -41.99 16.98
C GLY A 10 22.70 -40.50 16.92
N LEU A 11 22.62 -39.92 15.72
CA LEU A 11 22.72 -38.47 15.52
C LEU A 11 21.34 -37.87 15.87
N ALA A 12 21.20 -37.29 17.07
CA ALA A 12 20.04 -36.47 17.40
C ALA A 12 20.22 -35.11 16.71
N ALA A 13 19.50 -34.90 15.61
CA ALA A 13 19.41 -33.58 14.96
C ALA A 13 18.56 -32.66 15.85
N ALA A 14 19.20 -31.71 16.52
CA ALA A 14 18.53 -30.64 17.22
C ALA A 14 17.93 -29.66 16.20
N LEU A 15 16.61 -29.75 15.98
CA LEU A 15 15.82 -28.72 15.29
C LEU A 15 15.75 -27.50 16.21
N ALA A 16 16.61 -26.51 15.96
CA ALA A 16 16.43 -25.17 16.50
C ALA A 16 15.28 -24.50 15.71
N PRO A 17 14.24 -23.97 16.35
CA PRO A 17 13.25 -23.17 15.63
C PRO A 17 13.93 -21.89 15.13
N LEU A 18 13.93 -21.71 13.80
CA LEU A 18 14.14 -20.39 13.21
C LEU A 18 13.00 -19.50 13.73
N VAL A 19 13.32 -18.64 14.68
CA VAL A 19 12.49 -17.47 14.97
C VAL A 19 12.62 -16.57 13.75
N MET A 20 11.67 -16.70 12.82
CA MET A 20 11.44 -15.67 11.80
C MET A 20 11.15 -14.37 12.56
N PRO A 21 11.84 -13.25 12.27
CA PRO A 21 11.43 -11.97 12.80
C PRO A 21 10.00 -11.72 12.31
N GLY A 22 9.06 -11.64 13.26
CA GLY A 22 7.70 -11.24 12.98
C GLY A 22 7.73 -9.90 12.25
N HIS A 23 7.10 -9.87 11.08
CA HIS A 23 6.84 -8.66 10.31
C HIS A 23 6.31 -7.59 11.26
N ALA A 24 6.98 -6.44 11.27
CA ALA A 24 6.65 -5.33 12.13
C ALA A 24 5.16 -5.00 11.99
N ALA A 25 4.42 -5.18 13.08
CA ALA A 25 3.11 -4.59 13.25
C ALA A 25 3.21 -3.11 12.87
N GLY A 26 2.25 -2.65 12.05
CA GLY A 26 2.18 -1.30 11.51
C GLY A 26 2.57 -0.29 12.58
N ALA A 27 3.60 0.49 12.29
CA ALA A 27 3.93 1.62 13.13
C ALA A 27 2.69 2.51 13.13
N ALA A 28 1.99 2.58 14.27
CA ALA A 28 0.95 3.57 14.49
C ALA A 28 1.63 4.95 14.37
N LEU A 29 1.56 5.52 13.17
CA LEU A 29 1.95 6.91 12.93
C LEU A 29 0.96 7.80 13.68
N GLY A 30 1.36 9.05 13.96
CA GLY A 30 0.54 10.06 14.63
C GLY A 30 -0.81 10.33 13.97
N GLU A 31 -1.08 11.58 13.58
CA GLU A 31 -2.32 11.92 12.87
C GLU A 31 -2.51 10.99 11.64
N GLN A 32 -3.63 10.26 11.57
CA GLN A 32 -3.96 9.34 10.46
C GLN A 32 -4.83 10.01 9.40
N ASP A 33 -5.39 11.17 9.68
CA ASP A 33 -6.20 11.95 8.75
C ASP A 33 -5.45 13.20 8.26
N GLY A 34 -5.93 13.75 7.16
CA GLY A 34 -5.45 14.99 6.59
C GLY A 34 -4.24 14.83 5.68
N ILE A 35 -3.94 15.92 4.99
CA ILE A 35 -2.98 15.93 3.89
C ILE A 35 -1.55 15.56 4.33
N ASP A 36 -1.16 15.85 5.58
CA ASP A 36 0.17 15.49 6.09
C ASP A 36 0.29 13.99 6.39
N ALA A 37 -0.77 13.36 6.88
CA ALA A 37 -0.84 11.90 7.04
C ALA A 37 -0.71 11.20 5.67
N CYS A 38 -1.43 11.70 4.65
CA CYS A 38 -1.29 11.26 3.25
C CYS A 38 0.15 11.37 2.74
N VAL A 39 0.83 12.49 3.01
CA VAL A 39 2.22 12.71 2.57
C VAL A 39 3.17 11.72 3.25
N MET A 40 2.97 11.43 4.53
CA MET A 40 3.78 10.45 5.26
C MET A 40 3.50 9.01 4.78
N GLY A 41 2.24 8.65 4.56
CA GLY A 41 1.87 7.36 3.95
C GLY A 41 2.52 7.19 2.57
N THR A 42 2.41 8.22 1.72
CA THR A 42 3.03 8.27 0.38
C THR A 42 4.55 8.10 0.45
N LYS A 43 5.20 8.72 1.44
CA LYS A 43 6.65 8.58 1.65
C LYS A 43 7.01 7.14 2.02
N LEU A 44 6.32 6.57 2.99
CA LEU A 44 6.57 5.20 3.48
C LEU A 44 6.30 4.15 2.42
N ALA A 45 5.29 4.37 1.57
CA ALA A 45 4.99 3.49 0.46
C ALA A 45 6.03 3.53 -0.67
N GLY A 46 6.90 4.55 -0.70
CA GLY A 46 8.03 4.62 -1.63
C GLY A 46 7.80 5.50 -2.87
N PHE A 47 6.76 6.33 -2.89
CA PHE A 47 6.49 7.23 -4.02
C PHE A 47 7.57 8.29 -4.26
N ALA A 48 8.56 8.43 -3.36
CA ALA A 48 9.65 9.38 -3.51
C ALA A 48 10.58 9.08 -4.69
N LYS A 49 10.70 7.81 -5.05
CA LYS A 49 11.58 7.34 -6.13
C LYS A 49 10.77 6.62 -7.18
N ASP A 50 11.22 6.53 -8.41
CA ASP A 50 10.67 5.56 -9.37
C ASP A 50 11.34 4.18 -9.20
N ARG A 51 10.98 3.23 -10.07
CA ARG A 51 11.54 1.86 -10.06
C ARG A 51 13.04 1.80 -10.33
N SER A 52 13.63 2.83 -10.92
CA SER A 52 15.07 2.94 -11.16
C SER A 52 15.83 3.53 -9.96
N GLY A 53 15.10 4.08 -8.99
CA GLY A 53 15.65 4.77 -7.83
C GLY A 53 15.82 6.28 -8.01
N GLU A 54 15.43 6.84 -9.16
CA GLU A 54 15.45 8.29 -9.43
C GLU A 54 14.31 9.00 -8.69
N HIS A 55 14.55 10.18 -8.12
CA HIS A 55 13.51 10.94 -7.43
C HIS A 55 12.39 11.37 -8.38
N ARG A 56 11.13 11.13 -7.96
CA ARG A 56 9.93 11.56 -8.68
C ARG A 56 8.95 12.23 -7.75
N THR A 57 9.25 13.48 -7.38
CA THR A 57 8.35 14.32 -6.59
C THR A 57 6.95 14.40 -7.20
N ASP A 58 6.83 14.40 -8.53
CA ASP A 58 5.52 14.48 -9.17
C ASP A 58 4.65 13.23 -8.91
N ASP A 59 5.22 12.04 -8.73
CA ASP A 59 4.44 10.85 -8.35
C ASP A 59 3.90 10.97 -6.93
N ALA A 60 4.71 11.50 -6.00
CA ALA A 60 4.26 11.78 -4.64
C ALA A 60 3.14 12.84 -4.63
N VAL A 61 3.28 13.89 -5.44
CA VAL A 61 2.25 14.93 -5.58
C VAL A 61 0.96 14.35 -6.19
N HIS A 62 1.07 13.49 -7.20
CA HIS A 62 -0.08 12.79 -7.78
C HIS A 62 -0.75 11.86 -6.77
N ALA A 63 0.02 11.07 -6.01
CA ALA A 63 -0.49 10.18 -4.98
C ALA A 63 -1.33 10.94 -3.94
N VAL A 64 -0.78 12.04 -3.40
CA VAL A 64 -1.46 12.87 -2.39
C VAL A 64 -2.68 13.56 -2.99
N ALA A 65 -2.57 14.14 -4.19
CA ALA A 65 -3.70 14.78 -4.86
C ALA A 65 -4.85 13.80 -5.15
N LEU A 66 -4.52 12.54 -5.44
CA LEU A 66 -5.48 11.47 -5.65
C LEU A 66 -6.20 11.11 -4.35
N ALA A 67 -5.48 10.89 -3.25
CA ALA A 67 -6.08 10.64 -1.93
C ALA A 67 -7.00 11.78 -1.47
N MET A 68 -6.62 13.02 -1.76
CA MET A 68 -7.47 14.19 -1.50
C MET A 68 -8.75 14.17 -2.33
N ALA A 69 -8.69 13.73 -3.59
CA ALA A 69 -9.86 13.64 -4.45
C ALA A 69 -10.78 12.47 -4.09
N GLU A 70 -10.21 11.34 -3.71
CA GLU A 70 -10.94 10.12 -3.36
C GLU A 70 -11.63 10.25 -2.00
N SER A 71 -10.89 10.67 -0.97
CA SER A 71 -11.39 10.63 0.42
C SER A 71 -11.26 11.95 1.17
N GLY A 72 -10.52 12.93 0.64
CA GLY A 72 -10.07 14.08 1.41
C GLY A 72 -8.94 13.73 2.38
N CYS A 73 -8.16 12.68 2.10
CA CYS A 73 -7.15 12.13 3.00
C CYS A 73 -7.73 11.62 4.33
N ARG A 74 -8.82 10.85 4.26
CA ARG A 74 -9.44 10.22 5.43
C ARG A 74 -9.14 8.73 5.48
N HIS A 75 -8.44 8.26 6.51
CA HIS A 75 -8.03 6.86 6.65
C HIS A 75 -9.20 5.89 6.82
N LEU A 76 -10.30 6.34 7.44
CA LEU A 76 -11.53 5.55 7.62
C LEU A 76 -12.57 5.76 6.52
N ALA A 77 -12.19 6.35 5.38
CA ALA A 77 -13.13 6.52 4.28
C ALA A 77 -13.55 5.16 3.72
N ALA A 78 -14.86 4.94 3.65
CA ALA A 78 -15.46 3.77 3.04
C ALA A 78 -16.61 4.22 2.14
N HIS A 79 -16.62 3.74 0.91
CA HIS A 79 -17.71 3.98 -0.04
C HIS A 79 -18.23 2.65 -0.57
N GLN A 80 -19.53 2.43 -0.44
CA GLN A 80 -20.18 1.26 -1.04
C GLN A 80 -20.59 1.58 -2.48
N ASN A 81 -20.06 0.81 -3.41
CA ASN A 81 -20.48 0.83 -4.80
C ASN A 81 -21.62 -0.18 -4.99
N PRO A 82 -22.75 0.23 -5.61
CA PRO A 82 -23.80 -0.71 -5.94
C PRO A 82 -23.30 -1.74 -6.97
N PRO A 83 -23.89 -2.95 -6.98
CA PRO A 83 -23.56 -3.94 -8.01
C PRO A 83 -23.84 -3.37 -9.40
N ALA A 84 -22.92 -3.60 -10.34
CA ALA A 84 -23.10 -3.16 -11.73
C ALA A 84 -24.30 -3.86 -12.38
N ASN A 85 -24.51 -5.14 -12.07
CA ASN A 85 -25.74 -5.88 -12.30
C ASN A 85 -26.27 -6.48 -10.98
N PRO A 86 -27.44 -6.07 -10.47
CA PRO A 86 -27.97 -6.56 -9.20
C PRO A 86 -28.32 -8.05 -9.18
N ASP A 87 -28.47 -8.68 -10.33
CA ASP A 87 -28.81 -10.10 -10.44
C ASP A 87 -27.58 -11.01 -10.45
N THR A 88 -26.39 -10.47 -10.78
CA THR A 88 -25.16 -11.27 -10.97
C THR A 88 -23.98 -10.81 -10.13
N ASP A 89 -24.03 -9.58 -9.62
CA ASP A 89 -22.93 -8.96 -8.90
C ASP A 89 -23.34 -8.64 -7.47
N PHE A 90 -22.34 -8.58 -6.59
CA PHE A 90 -22.52 -8.07 -5.23
C PHE A 90 -21.99 -6.63 -5.18
N ALA A 91 -22.50 -5.84 -4.23
CA ALA A 91 -21.90 -4.55 -3.91
C ALA A 91 -20.41 -4.72 -3.58
N THR A 92 -19.62 -3.68 -3.86
CA THR A 92 -18.19 -3.62 -3.53
C THR A 92 -17.91 -2.41 -2.67
N TRP A 93 -16.77 -2.40 -2.01
CA TRP A 93 -16.35 -1.29 -1.15
C TRP A 93 -15.04 -0.70 -1.65
N ASP A 94 -14.97 0.63 -1.68
CA ASP A 94 -13.72 1.36 -1.78
C ASP A 94 -13.28 1.79 -0.38
N LEU A 95 -12.06 1.43 0.00
CA LEU A 95 -11.60 1.48 1.38
C LEU A 95 -10.34 2.35 1.53
N GLY A 96 -10.29 3.09 2.63
CA GLY A 96 -9.14 3.87 3.04
C GLY A 96 -8.94 5.17 2.25
N ALA A 97 -7.82 5.83 2.54
CA ALA A 97 -7.53 7.17 2.01
C ALA A 97 -7.43 7.21 0.47
N TRP A 98 -6.95 6.14 -0.16
CA TRP A 98 -6.88 6.00 -1.62
C TRP A 98 -8.05 5.23 -2.24
N GLN A 99 -9.09 4.88 -1.46
CA GLN A 99 -10.29 4.21 -1.96
C GLN A 99 -9.96 2.94 -2.78
N ILE A 100 -9.22 2.03 -2.14
CA ILE A 100 -8.83 0.74 -2.74
C ILE A 100 -10.06 -0.18 -2.76
N ASN A 101 -10.39 -0.71 -3.94
CA ASN A 101 -11.61 -1.50 -4.12
C ASN A 101 -11.46 -2.96 -3.68
N ASP A 102 -12.47 -3.48 -2.99
CA ASP A 102 -12.50 -4.84 -2.40
C ASP A 102 -12.73 -6.01 -3.34
N ARG A 103 -12.96 -5.75 -4.63
CA ARG A 103 -13.21 -6.77 -5.65
C ARG A 103 -12.14 -6.84 -6.72
N TRP A 104 -11.64 -5.69 -7.19
CA TRP A 104 -10.87 -5.63 -8.44
C TRP A 104 -9.38 -5.91 -8.28
N HIS A 105 -8.92 -6.16 -7.05
CA HIS A 105 -7.51 -6.37 -6.75
C HIS A 105 -7.26 -7.63 -5.91
N PRO A 106 -7.72 -8.82 -6.31
CA PRO A 106 -7.57 -10.05 -5.51
C PRO A 106 -6.11 -10.36 -5.12
N GLU A 107 -5.13 -9.88 -5.88
CA GLU A 107 -3.70 -9.90 -5.53
C GLU A 107 -3.32 -9.08 -4.28
N VAL A 108 -4.14 -8.10 -3.91
CA VAL A 108 -4.11 -7.34 -2.65
C VAL A 108 -4.94 -8.02 -1.54
N TYR A 109 -5.65 -9.11 -1.87
CA TYR A 109 -6.44 -9.93 -0.93
C TYR A 109 -5.91 -11.36 -0.73
N ASP A 110 -4.99 -11.87 -1.57
CA ASP A 110 -4.55 -13.29 -1.58
C ASP A 110 -3.02 -13.48 -1.64
N HIS A 111 -2.21 -12.42 -1.46
CA HIS A 111 -0.76 -12.56 -1.29
C HIS A 111 -0.36 -12.38 0.17
N ASP A 112 0.69 -13.08 0.60
CA ASP A 112 1.27 -13.13 1.96
C ASP A 112 1.64 -11.77 2.61
N GLU A 113 1.32 -10.62 1.98
CA GLU A 113 1.50 -9.24 2.48
C GLU A 113 0.21 -8.38 2.47
N GLY A 114 -0.92 -8.89 1.98
CA GLY A 114 -2.18 -8.13 1.87
C GLY A 114 -3.38 -9.06 1.80
N VAL A 115 -4.06 -9.23 2.92
CA VAL A 115 -5.49 -9.58 2.98
C VAL A 115 -6.13 -8.36 3.62
N VAL A 116 -7.12 -7.72 3.01
CA VAL A 116 -7.86 -6.70 3.75
C VAL A 116 -8.55 -7.35 4.94
N THR A 117 -8.15 -6.92 6.13
CA THR A 117 -8.82 -7.24 7.39
C THR A 117 -9.64 -6.03 7.80
N ASP A 118 -10.58 -6.22 8.72
CA ASP A 118 -11.36 -5.11 9.26
C ASP A 118 -10.47 -3.98 9.83
N GLU A 119 -9.24 -4.30 10.25
CA GLU A 119 -8.32 -3.34 10.85
C GLU A 119 -7.29 -2.72 9.88
N ASN A 120 -6.82 -3.41 8.85
CA ASN A 120 -5.66 -2.90 8.10
C ASN A 120 -5.99 -1.84 7.05
N TRP A 121 -7.18 -1.88 6.42
CA TRP A 121 -7.56 -0.86 5.44
C TRP A 121 -7.73 0.53 6.05
N GLN A 122 -7.98 0.55 7.36
CA GLN A 122 -8.07 1.74 8.16
C GLN A 122 -6.69 2.39 8.34
N ASP A 123 -5.57 1.70 8.18
CA ASP A 123 -4.23 2.28 8.36
C ASP A 123 -3.83 3.11 7.12
N MET A 124 -3.46 4.39 7.34
CA MET A 124 -3.04 5.31 6.26
C MET A 124 -1.83 4.79 5.48
N ALA A 125 -0.86 4.19 6.17
CA ALA A 125 0.33 3.64 5.54
C ALA A 125 0.03 2.35 4.78
N TRP A 126 -0.92 1.53 5.24
CA TRP A 126 -1.41 0.39 4.47
C TRP A 126 -2.10 0.86 3.18
N SER A 127 -3.05 1.78 3.27
CA SER A 127 -3.77 2.31 2.10
C SER A 127 -2.80 2.93 1.07
N ALA A 128 -1.76 3.61 1.55
CA ALA A 128 -0.71 4.15 0.69
C ALA A 128 0.14 3.07 -0.01
N ARG A 129 0.46 1.96 0.68
CA ARG A 129 1.21 0.84 0.10
C ARG A 129 0.42 0.12 -0.98
N GLU A 130 -0.87 -0.06 -0.78
CA GLU A 130 -1.72 -0.66 -1.82
C GLU A 130 -1.88 0.27 -3.02
N ALA A 131 -2.11 1.56 -2.78
CA ALA A 131 -2.10 2.55 -3.86
C ALA A 131 -0.78 2.54 -4.64
N TYR A 132 0.34 2.36 -3.95
CA TYR A 132 1.66 2.23 -4.57
C TYR A 132 1.80 0.97 -5.41
N ALA A 133 1.32 -0.18 -4.91
CA ALA A 133 1.34 -1.44 -5.64
C ALA A 133 0.52 -1.35 -6.93
N LEU A 134 -0.72 -0.84 -6.84
CA LEU A 134 -1.60 -0.65 -7.99
C LEU A 134 -1.03 0.35 -9.00
N ALA A 135 -0.52 1.48 -8.51
CA ALA A 135 0.08 2.49 -9.39
C ALA A 135 1.32 1.93 -10.12
N ASN A 136 2.05 1.01 -9.49
CA ASN A 136 3.11 0.27 -10.14
C ASN A 136 2.56 -0.71 -11.19
N GLU A 137 1.59 -1.55 -10.84
CA GLU A 137 1.03 -2.53 -11.76
C GLU A 137 0.48 -1.89 -13.04
N HIS A 138 -0.27 -0.80 -12.90
CA HIS A 138 -0.83 -0.07 -14.02
C HIS A 138 0.17 0.89 -14.70
N GLY A 139 1.41 0.97 -14.19
CA GLY A 139 2.49 1.79 -14.72
C GLY A 139 3.23 1.15 -15.91
N GLY A 140 3.70 2.00 -16.82
CA GLY A 140 4.56 1.58 -17.94
C GLY A 140 6.05 1.59 -17.58
N ARG A 141 6.92 1.31 -18.57
CA ARG A 141 8.40 1.33 -18.39
C ARG A 141 8.97 2.68 -17.92
N GLY A 142 8.19 3.76 -17.96
CA GLY A 142 8.62 5.12 -17.63
C GLY A 142 7.96 5.75 -16.40
N GLY A 143 7.10 5.03 -15.65
CA GLY A 143 6.47 5.61 -14.47
C GLY A 143 5.23 4.87 -13.99
N ARG A 144 4.66 5.37 -12.90
CA ARG A 144 3.43 4.85 -12.29
C ARG A 144 2.20 5.22 -13.11
N GLY A 145 1.21 4.34 -13.13
CA GLY A 145 -0.06 4.50 -13.82
C GLY A 145 -1.21 4.66 -12.85
N TRP A 146 -1.93 5.78 -12.96
CA TRP A 146 -3.04 6.13 -12.07
C TRP A 146 -4.41 5.83 -12.69
N SER A 147 -4.44 5.11 -13.81
CA SER A 147 -5.65 4.87 -14.59
C SER A 147 -6.68 3.98 -13.89
N ALA A 148 -6.33 3.31 -12.79
CA ALA A 148 -7.25 2.52 -11.98
C ALA A 148 -8.30 3.41 -11.30
N TRP A 149 -7.93 4.62 -10.89
CA TRP A 149 -8.80 5.54 -10.17
C TRP A 149 -9.69 6.38 -11.08
N SER A 150 -10.98 6.43 -10.76
CA SER A 150 -11.95 7.22 -11.52
C SER A 150 -11.68 8.72 -11.38
N THR A 151 -11.26 9.19 -10.20
CA THR A 151 -10.92 10.60 -9.93
C THR A 151 -9.69 11.06 -10.74
N TRP A 152 -8.77 10.16 -11.06
CA TRP A 152 -7.68 10.42 -12.01
C TRP A 152 -8.23 10.60 -13.43
N ARG A 153 -9.01 9.64 -13.93
CA ARG A 153 -9.57 9.65 -15.29
C ARG A 153 -10.49 10.86 -15.52
N ALA A 154 -11.30 11.22 -14.53
CA ALA A 154 -12.17 12.39 -14.57
C ALA A 154 -11.41 13.72 -14.40
N GLY A 155 -10.15 13.68 -13.95
CA GLY A 155 -9.33 14.87 -13.73
C GLY A 155 -9.63 15.61 -12.42
N THR A 156 -10.47 15.08 -11.54
CA THR A 156 -10.84 15.69 -10.26
C THR A 156 -9.63 15.94 -9.37
N TYR A 157 -8.62 15.05 -9.40
CA TYR A 157 -7.36 15.23 -8.64
C TYR A 157 -6.62 16.54 -8.96
N LYS A 158 -6.82 17.11 -10.17
CA LYS A 158 -6.09 18.30 -10.63
C LYS A 158 -6.32 19.52 -9.74
N GLN A 159 -7.52 19.64 -9.15
CA GLN A 159 -7.84 20.76 -8.25
C GLN A 159 -7.02 20.73 -6.95
N PHE A 160 -6.47 19.57 -6.59
CA PHE A 160 -5.68 19.38 -5.37
C PHE A 160 -4.17 19.44 -5.60
N LEU A 161 -3.69 19.46 -6.85
CA LEU A 161 -2.26 19.43 -7.17
C LEU A 161 -1.46 20.52 -6.47
N LYS A 162 -2.00 21.74 -6.34
CA LYS A 162 -1.33 22.83 -5.63
C LYS A 162 -1.13 22.49 -4.15
N GLN A 163 -2.19 22.07 -3.47
CA GLN A 163 -2.15 21.76 -2.04
C GLN A 163 -1.28 20.53 -1.76
N ALA A 164 -1.41 19.49 -2.58
CA ALA A 164 -0.58 18.30 -2.53
C ALA A 164 0.90 18.63 -2.70
N ARG A 165 1.23 19.47 -3.68
CA ARG A 165 2.61 19.94 -3.92
C ARG A 165 3.17 20.66 -2.70
N GLU A 166 2.44 21.63 -2.17
CA GLU A 166 2.84 22.38 -0.97
C GLU A 166 3.04 21.45 0.24
N ALA A 167 2.20 20.42 0.39
CA ALA A 167 2.32 19.44 1.46
C ALA A 167 3.51 18.49 1.29
N VAL A 168 3.80 18.02 0.08
CA VAL A 168 4.99 17.21 -0.19
C VAL A 168 6.25 18.02 0.12
N TYR A 169 6.37 19.23 -0.43
CA TYR A 169 7.57 20.06 -0.23
C TYR A 169 7.81 20.50 1.22
N ARG A 170 6.77 20.66 2.05
CA ARG A 170 6.95 21.03 3.47
C ARG A 170 7.36 19.87 4.38
N ASN A 171 7.00 18.64 4.03
CA ASN A 171 7.26 17.46 4.86
C ASN A 171 8.49 16.66 4.39
N TRP A 172 8.93 16.85 3.15
CA TRP A 172 10.02 16.09 2.57
C TRP A 172 11.31 16.90 2.58
N SER A 173 12.41 16.25 2.95
CA SER A 173 13.72 16.87 2.97
C SER A 173 14.29 16.99 1.55
N ARG A 174 15.34 17.79 1.37
CA ARG A 174 16.10 17.83 0.10
C ARG A 174 16.66 16.46 -0.34
N ALA A 175 16.82 15.52 0.58
CA ALA A 175 17.28 14.17 0.25
C ALA A 175 16.15 13.26 -0.25
N ASP A 176 14.89 13.67 -0.07
CA ASP A 176 13.69 12.96 -0.52
C ASP A 176 13.14 13.52 -1.87
N LEU A 177 13.66 14.68 -2.32
CA LEU A 177 13.26 15.42 -3.52
C LEU A 177 14.32 15.29 -4.62
#